data_AF-A0A232LQD2-F1
#
_entry.id   AF-A0A232LQD2-F1
#
_cell.length_a   1.000
_cell.length_b   1.000
_cell.length_c   1.000
_cell.angle_alpha   90.00
_cell.angle_beta   90.00
_cell.angle_gamma   90.00
#
_symmetry.space_group_name_H-M   'P 1'
#
loop_
_entity.id
_entity.type
_entity.pdbx_description
1 polymer ?
#
loop_
_entity_poly.entity_id
_entity_poly.type
_entity_poly.pdbx_seq_one_letter_code
_entity_poly.pdbx_strand_id
1 'polypeptide(L)'
;MGKELVSYPVFDRRLKEAEDYLLELGCPWNLREEMFKPQSESKINKPNLSQPLCTALQIAQVDLLRSFGVYPTTVVGHSSGEIAAAYAAGAMSAKSAWSVAYYRGICAAKVVKIRTGTRSGAMMAVGLSQESAKPYLERVEKQFGIRGLTIACINSPKNVTISGDAEQIDTLKQFLDADKVFARRLMVDVAYHSPHMEEISQEYFNLINGIEKGSECHREAIMISSVTGERVSPDILLQPDYWENQKETRS
;
A
#
# COMPACT_ATOMS: atom_id res chain seq x y z
N MET A 1 14.51 3.24 -7.47
CA MET A 1 13.92 2.14 -8.28
C MET A 1 13.54 2.73 -9.63
N GLY A 2 13.69 1.98 -10.73
CA GLY A 2 13.25 2.42 -12.06
C GLY A 2 14.08 3.55 -12.71
N LYS A 3 15.27 3.87 -12.17
CA LYS A 3 16.12 4.97 -12.66
C LYS A 3 16.59 4.71 -14.08
N GLU A 4 16.90 3.45 -14.39
CA GLU A 4 17.41 3.01 -15.67
C GLU A 4 16.31 3.04 -16.75
N LEU A 5 15.05 2.91 -16.35
CA LEU A 5 13.91 2.88 -17.28
C LEU A 5 13.56 4.26 -17.86
N VAL A 6 14.11 5.35 -17.31
CA VAL A 6 13.94 6.70 -17.88
C VAL A 6 14.56 6.83 -19.28
N SER A 7 15.40 5.87 -19.70
CA SER A 7 15.88 5.79 -21.08
C SER A 7 14.75 5.53 -22.09
N TYR A 8 13.60 5.01 -21.64
CA TYR A 8 12.42 4.80 -22.48
C TYR A 8 11.52 6.04 -22.46
N PRO A 9 11.29 6.71 -23.60
CA PRO A 9 10.53 7.97 -23.64
C PRO A 9 9.09 7.86 -23.11
N VAL A 10 8.44 6.71 -23.27
CA VAL A 10 7.08 6.46 -22.74
C VAL A 10 7.09 6.46 -21.21
N PHE A 11 8.07 5.79 -20.62
CA PHE A 11 8.22 5.70 -19.17
C PHE A 11 8.55 7.07 -18.56
N ASP A 12 9.54 7.78 -19.14
CA ASP A 12 9.95 9.10 -18.66
C ASP A 12 8.82 10.14 -18.74
N ARG A 13 8.07 10.13 -19.85
CA ARG A 13 6.89 11.00 -20.03
C ARG A 13 5.84 10.74 -18.96
N ARG A 14 5.53 9.47 -18.68
CA ARG A 14 4.50 9.14 -17.68
C ARG A 14 4.92 9.53 -16.27
N LEU A 15 6.22 9.43 -15.93
CA LEU A 15 6.74 9.95 -14.67
C LEU A 15 6.65 11.48 -14.58
N LYS A 16 6.92 12.19 -15.69
CA LYS A 16 6.76 13.64 -15.74
C LYS A 16 5.31 14.07 -15.52
N GLU A 17 4.36 13.40 -16.19
CA GLU A 17 2.94 13.69 -16.01
C GLU A 17 2.46 13.40 -14.57
N ALA A 18 2.99 12.33 -13.95
CA ALA A 18 2.73 12.04 -12.55
C ALA A 18 3.27 13.14 -11.62
N GLU A 19 4.51 13.59 -11.86
CA GLU A 19 5.12 14.69 -11.11
C GLU A 19 4.32 15.99 -11.24
N ASP A 20 4.02 16.40 -12.48
CA ASP A 20 3.27 17.63 -12.76
C ASP A 20 1.89 17.58 -12.06
N TYR A 21 1.18 16.45 -12.15
CA TYR A 21 -0.13 16.30 -11.49
C TYR A 21 -0.04 16.24 -9.94
N LEU A 22 0.98 15.59 -9.37
CA LEU A 22 1.17 15.60 -7.92
C LEU A 22 1.46 17.01 -7.41
N LEU A 23 2.24 17.81 -8.15
CA LEU A 23 2.46 19.23 -7.83
C LEU A 23 1.16 20.04 -7.89
N GLU A 24 0.29 19.78 -8.88
CA GLU A 24 -1.06 20.39 -8.94
C GLU A 24 -1.92 20.06 -7.71
N LEU A 25 -1.78 18.85 -7.14
CA LEU A 25 -2.44 18.44 -5.88
C LEU A 25 -1.82 19.06 -4.62
N GLY A 26 -0.78 19.89 -4.76
CA GLY A 26 -0.07 20.53 -3.65
C GLY A 26 1.03 19.66 -3.02
N CYS A 27 1.55 18.67 -3.74
CA CYS A 27 2.70 17.89 -3.30
C CYS A 27 3.92 18.81 -3.10
N PRO A 28 4.58 18.82 -1.92
CA PRO A 28 5.67 19.76 -1.64
C PRO A 28 7.05 19.29 -2.14
N TRP A 29 7.11 18.21 -2.93
CA TRP A 29 8.34 17.60 -3.41
C TRP A 29 8.19 17.11 -4.85
N ASN A 30 9.30 17.04 -5.57
CA ASN A 30 9.38 16.58 -6.95
C ASN A 30 9.64 15.06 -6.98
N LEU A 31 8.80 14.34 -7.73
CA LEU A 31 8.87 12.88 -7.83
C LEU A 31 10.21 12.39 -8.37
N ARG A 32 10.66 12.98 -9.47
CA ARG A 32 11.91 12.59 -10.14
C ARG A 32 13.10 12.91 -9.26
N GLU A 33 13.11 14.09 -8.63
CA GLU A 33 14.19 14.47 -7.71
C GLU A 33 14.34 13.44 -6.59
N GLU A 34 13.26 13.07 -5.91
CA GLU A 34 13.28 12.06 -4.86
C GLU A 34 13.70 10.68 -5.40
N MET A 35 13.21 10.31 -6.58
CA MET A 35 13.59 9.05 -7.23
C MET A 35 15.11 8.96 -7.45
N PHE A 36 15.77 10.05 -7.85
CA PHE A 36 17.19 10.10 -8.19
C PHE A 36 18.13 10.26 -6.99
N LYS A 37 17.64 10.66 -5.82
CA LYS A 37 18.46 10.81 -4.61
C LYS A 37 19.26 9.54 -4.27
N PRO A 38 20.44 9.70 -3.66
CA PRO A 38 21.17 8.58 -3.07
C PRO A 38 20.39 8.05 -1.85
N GLN A 39 20.59 6.77 -1.53
CA GLN A 39 19.88 6.10 -0.43
C GLN A 39 20.10 6.80 0.92
N SER A 40 21.26 7.40 1.14
CA SER A 40 21.62 8.12 2.37
C SER A 40 20.81 9.41 2.60
N GLU A 41 20.26 10.00 1.53
CA GLU A 41 19.53 11.27 1.59
C GLU A 41 18.03 11.10 1.38
N SER A 42 17.64 10.02 0.69
CA SER A 42 16.25 9.77 0.35
C SER A 42 15.40 9.49 1.59
N LYS A 43 14.21 10.10 1.61
CA LYS A 43 13.17 9.85 2.62
C LYS A 43 12.08 8.93 2.07
N ILE A 44 12.39 8.16 1.03
CA ILE A 44 11.41 7.36 0.28
C ILE A 44 10.59 6.41 1.17
N ASN A 45 11.13 5.95 2.31
CA ASN A 45 10.39 5.08 3.23
C ASN A 45 9.21 5.80 3.92
N LYS A 46 9.13 7.13 3.86
CA LYS A 46 8.00 7.87 4.42
C LYS A 46 6.74 7.66 3.57
N PRO A 47 5.58 7.39 4.19
CA PRO A 47 4.38 6.96 3.46
C PRO A 47 3.86 7.99 2.45
N ASN A 48 4.04 9.28 2.73
CA ASN A 48 3.69 10.37 1.81
C ASN A 48 4.61 10.49 0.60
N LEU A 49 5.75 9.79 0.58
CA LEU A 49 6.65 9.66 -0.56
C LEU A 49 6.50 8.29 -1.22
N SER A 50 6.62 7.20 -0.45
CA SER A 50 6.63 5.84 -0.98
C SER A 50 5.37 5.50 -1.76
N GLN A 51 4.19 5.85 -1.24
CA GLN A 51 2.92 5.45 -1.87
C GLN A 51 2.72 6.10 -3.25
N PRO A 52 2.71 7.44 -3.40
CA PRO A 52 2.57 8.06 -4.71
C PRO A 52 3.72 7.70 -5.66
N LEU A 53 4.96 7.64 -5.18
CA LEU A 53 6.12 7.31 -6.03
C LEU A 53 6.03 5.87 -6.56
N CYS A 54 5.69 4.91 -5.70
CA CYS A 54 5.54 3.50 -6.11
C CYS A 54 4.42 3.34 -7.14
N THR A 55 3.26 3.98 -6.91
CA THR A 55 2.14 3.95 -7.87
C THR A 55 2.52 4.58 -9.21
N ALA A 56 3.22 5.71 -9.21
CA ALA A 56 3.70 6.35 -10.44
C ALA A 56 4.66 5.45 -11.23
N LEU A 57 5.60 4.79 -10.54
CA LEU A 57 6.52 3.82 -11.16
C LEU A 57 5.75 2.63 -11.77
N GLN A 58 4.79 2.07 -11.03
CA GLN A 58 3.99 0.93 -11.50
C GLN A 58 3.16 1.30 -12.73
N ILE A 59 2.52 2.47 -12.74
CA ILE A 59 1.76 2.99 -13.88
C ILE A 59 2.66 3.20 -15.10
N ALA A 60 3.84 3.80 -14.91
CA ALA A 60 4.81 3.98 -15.98
C ALA A 60 5.33 2.64 -16.54
N GLN A 61 5.50 1.62 -15.70
CA GLN A 61 5.86 0.26 -16.13
C GLN A 61 4.74 -0.40 -16.94
N VAL A 62 3.48 -0.25 -16.52
CA VAL A 62 2.32 -0.77 -17.25
C VAL A 62 2.27 -0.15 -18.65
N ASP A 63 2.45 1.16 -18.76
CA ASP A 63 2.46 1.83 -20.07
C ASP A 63 3.67 1.48 -20.94
N LEU A 64 4.83 1.26 -20.32
CA LEU A 64 5.99 0.74 -21.04
C LEU A 64 5.71 -0.66 -21.61
N LEU A 65 5.11 -1.56 -20.84
CA LEU A 65 4.70 -2.89 -21.32
C LEU A 65 3.67 -2.80 -22.45
N ARG A 66 2.67 -1.92 -22.32
CA ARG A 66 1.68 -1.65 -23.38
C ARG A 66 2.35 -1.14 -24.67
N SER A 67 3.41 -0.34 -24.56
CA SER A 67 4.17 0.14 -25.73
C SER A 67 4.88 -1.00 -26.49
N PHE A 68 5.11 -2.14 -25.83
CA PHE A 68 5.63 -3.36 -26.44
C PHE A 68 4.51 -4.34 -26.88
N GLY A 69 3.25 -3.92 -26.83
CA GLY A 69 2.10 -4.76 -27.16
C GLY A 69 1.76 -5.81 -26.09
N VAL A 70 2.28 -5.67 -24.88
CA VAL A 70 1.99 -6.56 -23.75
C VAL A 70 0.83 -5.97 -22.94
N TYR A 71 -0.29 -6.71 -22.90
CA TYR A 71 -1.50 -6.32 -22.17
C TYR A 71 -1.88 -7.39 -21.15
N PRO A 72 -2.26 -7.00 -19.92
CA PRO A 72 -2.71 -7.97 -18.93
C PRO A 72 -4.08 -8.54 -19.32
N THR A 73 -4.28 -9.82 -19.06
CA THR A 73 -5.61 -10.46 -19.07
C THR A 73 -6.24 -10.49 -17.68
N THR A 74 -5.39 -10.48 -16.65
CA THR A 74 -5.79 -10.48 -15.24
C THR A 74 -4.75 -9.71 -14.44
N VAL A 75 -5.20 -8.96 -13.44
CA VAL A 75 -4.35 -8.17 -12.55
C VAL A 75 -4.72 -8.42 -11.10
N VAL A 76 -3.71 -8.38 -10.24
CA VAL A 76 -3.84 -8.40 -8.79
C VAL A 76 -2.80 -7.43 -8.24
N GLY A 77 -3.17 -6.71 -7.19
CA GLY A 77 -2.25 -5.84 -6.46
C GLY A 77 -2.18 -6.26 -5.01
N HIS A 78 -0.98 -6.32 -4.45
CA HIS A 78 -0.83 -6.41 -3.00
C HIS A 78 -0.78 -5.01 -2.41
N SER A 79 -1.53 -4.73 -1.35
CA SER A 79 -1.35 -3.44 -0.68
C SER A 79 -2.01 -2.28 -1.42
N SER A 80 -1.32 -1.15 -1.36
CA SER A 80 -1.48 -0.02 -2.28
C SER A 80 -1.22 -0.38 -3.75
N GLY A 81 -0.62 -1.54 -4.04
CA GLY A 81 -0.41 -2.01 -5.42
C GLY A 81 -1.72 -2.25 -6.17
N GLU A 82 -2.85 -2.41 -5.47
CA GLU A 82 -4.16 -2.46 -6.12
C GLU A 82 -4.52 -1.18 -6.88
N ILE A 83 -4.00 -0.03 -6.46
CA ILE A 83 -4.24 1.26 -7.13
C ILE A 83 -3.69 1.20 -8.56
N ALA A 84 -2.46 0.71 -8.72
CA ALA A 84 -1.86 0.51 -10.04
C ALA A 84 -2.50 -0.69 -10.79
N ALA A 85 -2.98 -1.72 -10.08
CA ALA A 85 -3.71 -2.83 -10.70
C ALA A 85 -5.03 -2.36 -11.32
N ALA A 86 -5.80 -1.52 -10.63
CA ALA A 86 -7.04 -0.93 -11.16
C ALA A 86 -6.79 -0.06 -12.40
N TYR A 87 -5.67 0.69 -12.41
CA TYR A 87 -5.21 1.38 -13.62
C TYR A 87 -4.84 0.39 -14.74
N ALA A 88 -4.10 -0.68 -14.42
CA ALA A 88 -3.70 -1.69 -15.40
C ALA A 88 -4.90 -2.43 -16.01
N ALA A 89 -5.96 -2.64 -15.23
CA ALA A 89 -7.26 -3.18 -15.67
C ALA A 89 -8.04 -2.24 -16.59
N GLY A 90 -7.69 -0.94 -16.62
CA GLY A 90 -8.43 0.09 -17.35
C GLY A 90 -9.62 0.67 -16.55
N ALA A 91 -9.80 0.28 -15.29
CA ALA A 91 -10.91 0.76 -14.48
C ALA A 91 -10.75 2.23 -14.09
N MET A 92 -9.55 2.64 -13.69
CA MET A 92 -9.27 3.98 -13.14
C MET A 92 -8.28 4.76 -14.02
N SER A 93 -8.45 6.08 -14.12
CA SER A 93 -7.52 6.96 -14.82
C SER A 93 -6.16 7.05 -14.11
N ALA A 94 -5.09 7.41 -14.83
CA ALA A 94 -3.78 7.59 -14.20
C ALA A 94 -3.80 8.69 -13.13
N LYS A 95 -4.49 9.81 -13.42
CA LYS A 95 -4.66 10.92 -12.47
C LYS A 95 -5.37 10.49 -11.20
N SER A 96 -6.48 9.77 -11.32
CA SER A 96 -7.19 9.26 -10.15
C SER A 96 -6.34 8.27 -9.36
N ALA A 97 -5.60 7.37 -10.04
CA ALA A 97 -4.69 6.46 -9.36
C ALA A 97 -3.57 7.19 -8.58
N TRP A 98 -2.97 8.24 -9.15
CA TRP A 98 -1.99 9.08 -8.45
C TRP A 98 -2.60 9.85 -7.29
N SER A 99 -3.80 10.40 -7.46
CA SER A 99 -4.54 11.11 -6.40
C SER A 99 -4.86 10.20 -5.22
N VAL A 100 -5.43 9.03 -5.48
CA VAL A 100 -5.73 8.01 -4.47
C VAL A 100 -4.46 7.61 -3.71
N ALA A 101 -3.36 7.34 -4.41
CA ALA A 101 -2.09 6.99 -3.77
C ALA A 101 -1.47 8.14 -2.96
N TYR A 102 -1.58 9.38 -3.46
CA TYR A 102 -1.08 10.58 -2.79
C TYR A 102 -1.80 10.81 -1.47
N TYR A 103 -3.13 10.88 -1.49
CA TYR A 103 -3.92 11.10 -0.28
C TYR A 103 -3.79 9.95 0.71
N ARG A 104 -3.66 8.69 0.26
CA ARG A 104 -3.37 7.55 1.14
C ARG A 104 -2.02 7.71 1.84
N GLY A 105 -1.02 8.23 1.12
CA GLY A 105 0.30 8.57 1.66
C GLY A 105 0.23 9.67 2.72
N ILE A 106 -0.49 10.76 2.43
CA ILE A 106 -0.67 11.90 3.34
C ILE A 106 -1.41 11.48 4.61
N CYS A 107 -2.53 10.77 4.50
CA CYS A 107 -3.30 10.27 5.62
C CYS A 107 -2.48 9.30 6.48
N ALA A 108 -1.76 8.35 5.88
CA ALA A 108 -0.89 7.45 6.62
C ALA A 108 0.24 8.21 7.36
N ALA A 109 0.80 9.28 6.77
CA ALA A 109 1.78 10.11 7.46
C ALA A 109 1.20 10.86 8.68
N LYS A 110 -0.11 11.14 8.70
CA LYS A 110 -0.80 11.71 9.86
C LYS A 110 -0.94 10.69 10.99
N VAL A 111 -1.26 9.43 10.68
CA VAL A 111 -1.31 8.35 11.67
C VAL A 111 0.01 8.27 12.44
N VAL A 112 1.16 8.33 11.75
CA VAL A 112 2.50 8.34 12.39
C VAL A 112 2.66 9.49 13.39
N LYS A 113 2.05 10.65 13.12
CA LYS A 113 2.13 11.82 14.02
C LYS A 113 1.19 11.71 15.22
N ILE A 114 0.02 11.09 15.03
CA ILE A 114 -0.98 10.89 16.09
C ILE A 114 -0.53 9.78 17.05
N ARG A 115 -0.03 8.69 16.49
CA ARG A 115 0.38 7.47 17.20
C ARG A 115 1.87 7.51 17.52
N THR A 116 2.22 7.94 18.73
CA THR A 116 3.61 8.08 19.19
C THR A 116 3.94 7.19 20.40
N GLY A 117 5.23 7.02 20.69
CA GLY A 117 5.70 6.24 21.84
C GLY A 117 5.28 4.76 21.75
N THR A 118 4.70 4.23 22.82
CA THR A 118 4.23 2.83 22.91
C THR A 118 3.09 2.50 21.97
N ARG A 119 2.32 3.52 21.55
CA ARG A 119 1.22 3.39 20.57
C ARG A 119 1.66 3.61 19.13
N SER A 120 2.95 3.81 18.87
CA SER A 120 3.46 3.90 17.51
C SER A 120 3.13 2.64 16.71
N GLY A 121 2.83 2.80 15.42
CA GLY A 121 2.48 1.68 14.55
C GLY A 121 3.72 0.88 14.13
N ALA A 122 3.60 -0.43 14.06
CA ALA A 122 4.62 -1.30 13.49
C ALA A 122 3.99 -2.49 12.75
N MET A 123 4.81 -3.14 11.92
CA MET A 123 4.44 -4.37 11.22
C MET A 123 5.58 -5.39 11.26
N MET A 124 5.21 -6.67 11.20
CA MET A 124 6.14 -7.80 11.25
C MET A 124 5.71 -8.90 10.28
N ALA A 125 6.64 -9.36 9.44
CA ALA A 125 6.46 -10.60 8.69
C ALA A 125 6.78 -11.78 9.59
N VAL A 126 5.88 -12.76 9.66
CA VAL A 126 5.98 -13.94 10.52
C VAL A 126 5.80 -15.21 9.69
N GLY A 127 6.73 -16.14 9.84
CA GLY A 127 6.75 -17.43 9.13
C GLY A 127 5.79 -18.46 9.73
N LEU A 128 4.52 -18.09 9.89
CA LEU A 128 3.45 -18.94 10.42
C LEU A 128 2.20 -18.85 9.53
N SER A 129 1.31 -19.84 9.65
CA SER A 129 -0.06 -19.72 9.13
C SER A 129 -0.88 -18.77 10.00
N GLN A 130 -2.05 -18.36 9.50
CA GLN A 130 -3.00 -17.56 10.25
C GLN A 130 -3.39 -18.24 11.58
N GLU A 131 -3.67 -19.54 11.54
CA GLU A 131 -4.06 -20.35 12.70
C GLU A 131 -2.93 -20.47 13.70
N SER A 132 -1.71 -20.76 13.23
CA SER A 132 -0.53 -20.90 14.09
C SER A 132 -0.09 -19.57 14.72
N ALA A 133 -0.43 -18.43 14.13
CA ALA A 133 -0.15 -17.11 14.71
C ALA A 133 -1.10 -16.75 15.87
N LYS A 134 -2.34 -17.27 15.89
CA LYS A 134 -3.37 -16.91 16.90
C LYS A 134 -2.90 -17.10 18.36
N PRO A 135 -2.30 -18.25 18.76
CA PRO A 135 -1.84 -18.44 20.13
C PRO A 135 -0.80 -17.40 20.59
N TYR A 136 0.05 -16.95 19.67
CA TYR A 136 1.03 -15.89 19.96
C TYR A 136 0.35 -14.54 20.18
N LEU A 137 -0.63 -14.19 19.34
CA LEU A 137 -1.40 -12.95 19.51
C LEU A 137 -2.17 -12.95 20.83
N GLU A 138 -2.83 -14.05 21.18
CA GLU A 138 -3.54 -14.21 22.46
C GLU A 138 -2.59 -14.12 23.65
N ARG A 139 -1.37 -14.67 23.54
CA ARG A 139 -0.35 -14.58 24.58
C ARG A 139 0.11 -13.14 24.81
N VAL A 140 0.31 -12.37 23.72
CA VAL A 140 0.62 -10.95 23.81
C VAL A 140 -0.56 -10.18 24.42
N GLU A 141 -1.78 -10.40 23.94
CA GLU A 141 -2.98 -9.78 24.49
C GLU A 141 -3.13 -10.03 26.01
N LYS A 142 -2.90 -11.26 26.48
CA LYS A 142 -2.93 -11.60 27.92
C LYS A 142 -1.86 -10.84 28.72
N GLN A 143 -0.68 -10.63 28.15
CA GLN A 143 0.40 -9.89 28.82
C GLN A 143 0.09 -8.40 28.94
N PHE A 144 -0.55 -7.80 27.94
CA PHE A 144 -0.87 -6.36 27.93
C PHE A 144 -2.26 -6.03 28.49
N GLY A 145 -3.15 -7.02 28.61
CA GLY A 145 -4.55 -6.82 29.02
C GLY A 145 -5.42 -6.11 27.98
N ILE A 146 -4.90 -5.90 26.75
CA ILE A 146 -5.59 -5.24 25.65
C ILE A 146 -5.09 -5.78 24.31
N ARG A 147 -6.02 -5.97 23.37
CA ARG A 147 -5.70 -6.38 22.00
C ARG A 147 -5.17 -5.20 21.20
N GLY A 148 -3.86 -5.20 20.92
CA GLY A 148 -3.19 -4.19 20.09
C GLY A 148 -2.66 -4.72 18.75
N LEU A 149 -2.78 -6.03 18.49
CA LEU A 149 -2.26 -6.68 17.28
C LEU A 149 -3.37 -7.29 16.41
N THR A 150 -3.15 -7.21 15.09
CA THR A 150 -4.03 -7.76 14.05
C THR A 150 -3.21 -8.47 12.99
N ILE A 151 -3.76 -9.55 12.41
CA ILE A 151 -3.20 -10.14 11.18
C ILE A 151 -3.57 -9.22 10.02
N ALA A 152 -2.60 -8.52 9.48
CA ALA A 152 -2.75 -7.53 8.42
C ALA A 152 -2.90 -8.18 7.04
N CYS A 153 -2.06 -9.18 6.76
CA CYS A 153 -2.05 -9.89 5.48
C CYS A 153 -1.76 -11.38 5.69
N ILE A 154 -2.38 -12.23 4.87
CA ILE A 154 -2.04 -13.63 4.71
C ILE A 154 -1.30 -13.75 3.37
N ASN A 155 0.03 -13.65 3.37
CA ASN A 155 0.81 -13.65 2.12
C ASN A 155 1.00 -15.07 1.55
N SER A 156 0.88 -16.10 2.40
CA SER A 156 0.89 -17.51 2.00
C SER A 156 0.34 -18.39 3.14
N PRO A 157 0.09 -19.70 2.92
CA PRO A 157 -0.30 -20.63 3.98
C PRO A 157 0.68 -20.71 5.17
N LYS A 158 1.91 -20.21 5.03
CA LYS A 158 2.95 -20.21 6.08
C LYS A 158 3.61 -18.84 6.26
N ASN A 159 2.97 -17.76 5.81
CA ASN A 159 3.50 -16.41 5.99
C ASN A 159 2.36 -15.42 6.20
N VAL A 160 2.37 -14.77 7.35
CA VAL A 160 1.45 -13.68 7.67
C VAL A 160 2.22 -12.41 7.99
N THR A 161 1.60 -11.27 7.72
CA THR A 161 2.05 -9.98 8.24
C THR A 161 1.16 -9.62 9.42
N ILE A 162 1.75 -9.26 10.55
CA ILE A 162 1.05 -8.78 11.75
C ILE A 162 1.32 -7.29 11.89
N SER A 163 0.31 -6.51 12.22
CA SER A 163 0.42 -5.07 12.45
C SER A 163 -0.24 -4.67 13.77
N GLY A 164 0.21 -3.55 14.34
CA GLY A 164 -0.37 -3.02 15.57
C GLY A 164 0.59 -2.11 16.33
N ASP A 165 0.37 -2.02 17.64
CA ASP A 165 1.22 -1.25 18.56
C ASP A 165 2.65 -1.80 18.58
N ALA A 166 3.64 -0.93 18.43
CA ALA A 166 5.06 -1.29 18.33
C ALA A 166 5.56 -2.09 19.54
N GLU A 167 5.11 -1.75 20.75
CA GLU A 167 5.48 -2.45 21.97
C GLU A 167 4.97 -3.90 21.99
N GLN A 168 3.74 -4.11 21.50
CA GLN A 168 3.17 -5.45 21.36
C GLN A 168 3.85 -6.24 20.24
N ILE A 169 4.24 -5.59 19.13
CA ILE A 169 5.05 -6.20 18.06
C ILE A 169 6.43 -6.65 18.58
N ASP A 170 7.08 -5.84 19.42
CA ASP A 170 8.37 -6.21 20.00
C ASP A 170 8.25 -7.35 21.01
N THR A 171 7.17 -7.40 21.78
CA THR A 171 6.88 -8.54 22.66
C THR A 171 6.57 -9.81 21.87
N LEU A 172 5.77 -9.70 20.80
CA LEU A 172 5.51 -10.80 19.88
C LEU A 172 6.81 -11.37 19.32
N LYS A 173 7.75 -10.50 18.92
CA LYS A 173 9.06 -10.93 18.43
C LYS A 173 9.82 -11.76 19.45
N GLN A 174 9.82 -11.36 20.72
CA GLN A 174 10.50 -12.11 21.78
C GLN A 174 9.94 -13.53 21.92
N PHE A 175 8.61 -13.68 21.83
CA PHE A 175 7.98 -15.01 21.87
C PHE A 175 8.34 -15.86 20.65
N LEU A 176 8.30 -15.27 19.45
CA LEU A 176 8.62 -15.98 18.21
C LEU A 176 10.10 -16.37 18.16
N ASP A 177 11.01 -15.48 18.58
CA ASP A 177 12.45 -15.76 18.63
C ASP A 177 12.78 -16.87 19.64
N ALA A 178 12.10 -16.89 20.81
CA ALA A 178 12.26 -17.95 21.81
C ALA A 178 11.88 -19.33 21.25
N ASP A 179 10.84 -19.37 20.41
CA ASP A 179 10.35 -20.58 19.74
C ASP A 179 11.04 -20.84 18.39
N LYS A 180 12.07 -20.04 18.03
CA LYS A 180 12.82 -20.13 16.76
C LYS A 180 11.95 -20.00 15.50
N VAL A 181 10.86 -19.25 15.60
CA VAL A 181 9.98 -18.92 14.48
C VAL A 181 10.53 -17.71 13.74
N PHE A 182 10.56 -17.76 12.40
CA PHE A 182 10.98 -16.62 11.59
C PHE A 182 10.08 -15.40 11.84
N ALA A 183 10.68 -14.29 12.27
CA ALA A 183 9.99 -13.03 12.50
C ALA A 183 10.89 -11.83 12.14
N ARG A 184 10.45 -11.02 11.17
CA ARG A 184 11.19 -9.85 10.70
C ARG A 184 10.31 -8.60 10.77
N ARG A 185 10.73 -7.63 11.59
CA ARG A 185 10.11 -6.30 11.63
C ARG A 185 10.27 -5.60 10.27
N LEU A 186 9.20 -5.01 9.77
CA LEU A 186 9.20 -4.27 8.51
C LEU A 186 9.67 -2.83 8.75
N MET A 187 10.29 -2.23 7.73
CA MET A 187 10.82 -0.86 7.79
C MET A 187 9.70 0.17 7.55
N VAL A 188 8.66 0.12 8.37
CA VAL A 188 7.49 1.02 8.33
C VAL A 188 7.11 1.46 9.74
N ASP A 189 6.67 2.70 9.86
CA ASP A 189 6.20 3.35 11.10
C ASP A 189 4.66 3.42 11.20
N VAL A 190 3.97 2.69 10.30
CA VAL A 190 2.51 2.63 10.21
C VAL A 190 2.05 1.19 10.39
N ALA A 191 1.05 0.97 11.25
CA ALA A 191 0.38 -0.32 11.37
C ALA A 191 -0.75 -0.42 10.33
N TYR A 192 -0.39 -0.65 9.06
CA TYR A 192 -1.39 -0.85 8.01
C TYR A 192 -2.28 -2.07 8.31
N HIS A 193 -3.51 -2.01 7.81
CA HIS A 193 -4.54 -3.04 7.99
C HIS A 193 -4.84 -3.37 9.45
N SER A 194 -4.96 -2.31 10.24
CA SER A 194 -5.26 -2.38 11.68
C SER A 194 -6.20 -1.24 12.06
N PRO A 195 -6.79 -1.28 13.27
CA PRO A 195 -7.60 -0.19 13.80
C PRO A 195 -6.89 1.18 13.84
N HIS A 196 -5.56 1.23 13.74
CA HIS A 196 -4.82 2.50 13.63
C HIS A 196 -5.25 3.31 12.39
N MET A 197 -5.68 2.64 11.32
CA MET A 197 -6.08 3.31 10.08
C MET A 197 -7.48 3.96 10.19
N GLU A 198 -8.30 3.59 11.17
CA GLU A 198 -9.64 4.17 11.35
C GLU A 198 -9.59 5.68 11.61
N GLU A 199 -8.53 6.16 12.27
CA GLU A 199 -8.34 7.58 12.61
C GLU A 199 -8.31 8.51 11.39
N ILE A 200 -7.91 7.99 10.23
CA ILE A 200 -7.78 8.77 8.99
C ILE A 200 -8.76 8.33 7.90
N SER A 201 -9.61 7.33 8.19
CA SER A 201 -10.44 6.64 7.21
C SER A 201 -11.43 7.59 6.52
N GLN A 202 -12.18 8.35 7.33
CA GLN A 202 -13.16 9.31 6.82
C GLN A 202 -12.49 10.48 6.09
N GLU A 203 -11.33 10.93 6.57
CA GLU A 203 -10.58 11.99 5.89
C GLU A 203 -10.13 11.51 4.50
N TYR A 204 -9.55 10.31 4.43
CA TYR A 204 -9.10 9.71 3.20
C TYR A 204 -10.26 9.51 2.20
N PHE A 205 -11.41 9.00 2.68
CA PHE A 205 -12.65 8.88 1.88
C PHE A 205 -13.04 10.21 1.22
N ASN A 206 -13.07 11.29 2.01
CA ASN A 206 -13.48 12.61 1.51
C ASN A 206 -12.49 13.16 0.47
N LEU A 207 -11.20 12.87 0.61
CA LEU A 207 -10.14 13.39 -0.26
C LEU A 207 -10.09 12.71 -1.63
N ILE A 208 -10.52 11.44 -1.72
CA ILE A 208 -10.47 10.65 -2.96
C ILE A 208 -11.79 10.62 -3.72
N ASN A 209 -12.74 11.48 -3.36
CA ASN A 209 -14.01 11.55 -4.07
C ASN A 209 -13.82 11.96 -5.55
N GLY A 210 -14.69 11.48 -6.43
CA GLY A 210 -14.60 11.79 -7.87
C GLY A 210 -13.51 11.00 -8.61
N ILE A 211 -13.34 9.72 -8.29
CA ILE A 211 -12.45 8.81 -9.03
C ILE A 211 -12.95 8.70 -10.47
N GLU A 212 -12.11 9.07 -11.42
CA GLU A 212 -12.44 9.08 -12.84
C GLU A 212 -12.11 7.73 -13.48
N LYS A 213 -12.98 7.30 -14.39
CA LYS A 213 -12.78 6.11 -15.20
C LYS A 213 -11.54 6.25 -16.09
N GLY A 214 -10.84 5.15 -16.31
CA GLY A 214 -9.78 5.09 -17.32
C GLY A 214 -10.28 5.42 -18.72
N SER A 215 -9.39 5.96 -19.56
CA SER A 215 -9.63 6.08 -21.01
C SER A 215 -9.93 4.70 -21.58
N GLU A 216 -10.78 4.60 -22.61
CA GLU A 216 -11.15 3.33 -23.25
C GLU A 216 -9.91 2.48 -23.58
N CYS A 217 -9.63 1.50 -22.71
CA CYS A 217 -8.59 0.53 -22.96
C CYS A 217 -9.20 -0.49 -23.90
N HIS A 218 -8.59 -0.72 -25.07
CA HIS A 218 -9.12 -1.65 -26.08
C HIS A 218 -9.28 -3.10 -25.58
N ARG A 219 -8.79 -3.42 -24.37
CA ARG A 219 -8.99 -4.70 -23.67
C ARG A 219 -9.08 -4.44 -22.16
N GLU A 220 -10.24 -4.69 -21.56
CA GLU A 220 -10.43 -4.66 -20.11
C GLU A 220 -9.86 -5.94 -19.50
N ALA A 221 -9.02 -5.82 -18.46
CA ALA A 221 -8.48 -6.97 -17.75
C ALA A 221 -9.32 -7.27 -16.50
N ILE A 222 -9.37 -8.54 -16.10
CA ILE A 222 -10.06 -8.94 -14.86
C ILE A 222 -9.19 -8.52 -13.67
N MET A 223 -9.72 -7.75 -12.73
CA MET A 223 -9.05 -7.49 -11.45
C MET A 223 -9.56 -8.44 -10.37
N ILE A 224 -8.62 -9.05 -9.64
CA ILE A 224 -8.90 -9.78 -8.40
C ILE A 224 -8.51 -8.88 -7.22
N SER A 225 -9.44 -8.67 -6.31
CA SER A 225 -9.24 -7.88 -5.09
C SER A 225 -8.44 -8.70 -4.07
N SER A 226 -7.35 -8.16 -3.52
CA SER A 226 -6.60 -8.78 -2.41
C SER A 226 -7.29 -8.62 -1.06
N VAL A 227 -8.41 -7.89 -1.00
CA VAL A 227 -9.26 -7.78 0.18
C VAL A 227 -10.27 -8.93 0.24
N THR A 228 -10.88 -9.27 -0.90
CA THR A 228 -11.97 -10.27 -0.95
C THR A 228 -11.54 -11.61 -1.53
N GLY A 229 -10.42 -11.68 -2.27
CA GLY A 229 -10.03 -12.85 -3.06
C GLY A 229 -10.88 -13.07 -4.31
N GLU A 230 -11.81 -12.15 -4.61
CA GLU A 230 -12.82 -12.29 -5.67
C GLU A 230 -12.61 -11.28 -6.80
N ARG A 231 -13.28 -11.53 -7.93
CA ARG A 231 -13.34 -10.57 -9.04
C ARG A 231 -14.05 -9.29 -8.60
N VAL A 232 -13.46 -8.15 -8.92
CA VAL A 232 -14.05 -6.83 -8.63
C VAL A 232 -14.41 -6.12 -9.93
N SER A 233 -15.60 -5.50 -9.98
CA SER A 233 -16.06 -4.77 -11.16
C SER A 233 -15.40 -3.38 -11.25
N PRO A 234 -15.20 -2.83 -12.45
CA PRO A 234 -14.70 -1.48 -12.63
C PRO A 234 -15.50 -0.42 -11.87
N ASP A 235 -16.82 -0.54 -11.80
CA ASP A 235 -17.69 0.44 -11.12
C ASP A 235 -17.43 0.51 -9.61
N ILE A 236 -17.12 -0.63 -8.98
CA ILE A 236 -16.73 -0.68 -7.56
C ILE A 236 -15.39 0.01 -7.35
N LEU A 237 -14.43 -0.16 -8.27
CA LEU A 237 -13.10 0.48 -8.20
C LEU A 237 -13.17 2.01 -8.34
N LEU A 238 -14.29 2.56 -8.80
CA LEU A 238 -14.55 4.00 -8.86
C LEU A 238 -15.21 4.53 -7.59
N GLN A 239 -15.58 3.67 -6.64
CA GLN A 239 -16.16 4.09 -5.36
C GLN A 239 -15.07 4.34 -4.32
N PRO A 240 -15.05 5.50 -3.65
CA PRO A 240 -14.16 5.76 -2.52
C PRO A 240 -14.24 4.69 -1.41
N ASP A 241 -15.42 4.12 -1.18
CA ASP A 241 -15.65 3.05 -0.19
C ASP A 241 -14.74 1.84 -0.41
N TYR A 242 -14.46 1.47 -1.65
CA TYR A 242 -13.57 0.35 -1.94
C TYR A 242 -12.16 0.62 -1.42
N TRP A 243 -11.66 1.83 -1.65
CA TRP A 243 -10.31 2.24 -1.28
C TRP A 243 -10.17 2.53 0.22
N GLU A 244 -11.23 3.02 0.86
CA GLU A 244 -11.32 3.23 2.31
C GLU A 244 -11.28 1.88 3.06
N ASN A 245 -12.04 0.89 2.59
CA ASN A 245 -12.13 -0.44 3.19
C ASN A 245 -10.86 -1.30 2.98
N GLN A 246 -9.88 -0.81 2.21
CA GLN A 246 -8.57 -1.46 2.07
C GLN A 246 -7.72 -1.51 3.35
N LYS A 247 -8.27 -1.10 4.50
CA LYS A 247 -7.75 -1.25 5.87
C LYS A 247 -8.06 -2.61 6.51
N GLU A 248 -8.83 -3.48 5.86
CA GLU A 248 -9.14 -4.81 6.38
C GLU A 248 -8.01 -5.83 6.13
N THR A 249 -8.07 -6.98 6.82
CA THR A 249 -7.14 -8.10 6.62
C THR A 249 -7.20 -8.61 5.18
N ARG A 250 -6.04 -8.88 4.59
CA ARG A 250 -5.90 -9.33 3.20
C ARG A 250 -5.61 -10.82 3.08
N SER A 251 -6.08 -11.43 1.99
CA SER A 251 -5.88 -12.84 1.61
C SER A 251 -5.20 -13.02 0.26
#